data_AF-A0A484RQG9-F1
#
_entry.id   AF-A0A484RQG9-F1
#
_cell.length_a   1.000
_cell.length_b   1.000
_cell.length_c   1.000
_cell.angle_alpha   90.00
_cell.angle_beta   90.00
_cell.angle_gamma   90.00
#
_symmetry.space_group_name_H-M   'P 1'
#
loop_
_entity.id
_entity.type
_entity.pdbx_description
1 polymer ?
#
loop_
_entity_poly.entity_id
_entity_poly.type
_entity_poly.pdbx_seq_one_letter_code
_entity_poly.pdbx_strand_id
1 'polypeptide(L)'
;MSQTAAKLSTLSFQDVRQALLQGEEIALIDVREEDPFAQEHPLWAANFPLSRLELDAWPRIPRRDTRIVVYGHDDVTGDLAPRAVRTLHAMGYTDVHALAGGLQGWRDAGGELFRDVNVPSKSFGELVEAERHTPSFSAQEVKAMIDARADVVVVDARRYDEYHIMSIPSATSVPGAELVLRIRELAPDPATQVIVNCAGRTRSIIGTQSLVNAGIPNPVAALRNGTIGWTLAGQALDHGATRQHPEVSVGTHAVARADARRVADRAGVRRVRWDHLASLDVPGRTVYRLDVRTPEEYEIGHLAGFASAPGGQLVQETDHIAPVRGARLVLVDDDGVRANMSASWLAQMGWETYVVDDVPATAELEVGPWLRAHPEVPRVETVTAEQLQRWQQEGDTVLLDVTTSANYVKAHIPGAGFAVRAQLPAVLGATPQARRYVFTCGSSLLARFAAHDAQALTDAPVFVLEGGTAAWLAAGLPTRQGEEWLASPRVDRYRRPYEGTDAPREAMQGYLDWEFGLVAQLGRDGTHGFRVL
;
A
#
# COMPACT_ATOMS: atom_id res chain seq x y z
N MET A 1 -41.15 8.20 2.18
CA MET A 1 -41.51 7.72 3.54
C MET A 1 -40.25 7.83 4.39
N SER A 2 -40.30 8.60 5.48
CA SER A 2 -39.16 8.86 6.36
C SER A 2 -38.82 7.59 7.15
N GLN A 3 -37.77 6.86 6.74
CA GLN A 3 -37.09 5.94 7.63
C GLN A 3 -36.40 6.78 8.70
N THR A 4 -36.81 6.58 9.95
CA THR A 4 -36.10 7.09 11.13
C THR A 4 -34.66 6.61 11.02
N ALA A 5 -33.70 7.52 10.85
CA ALA A 5 -32.28 7.16 10.79
C ALA A 5 -31.92 6.46 12.10
N ALA A 6 -31.74 5.13 12.05
CA ALA A 6 -31.24 4.39 13.18
C ALA A 6 -29.91 5.03 13.60
N LYS A 7 -29.82 5.43 14.88
CA LYS A 7 -28.62 6.05 15.42
C LYS A 7 -27.46 5.08 15.22
N LEU A 8 -26.47 5.48 14.42
CA LEU A 8 -25.28 4.65 14.15
C LEU A 8 -24.61 4.28 15.48
N SER A 9 -24.17 3.03 15.59
CA SER A 9 -23.31 2.62 16.70
C SER A 9 -21.99 3.37 16.61
N THR A 10 -21.49 3.87 17.74
CA THR A 10 -20.27 4.69 17.77
C THR A 10 -19.26 4.19 18.79
N LEU A 11 -17.97 4.28 18.47
CA LEU A 11 -16.87 4.12 19.41
C LEU A 11 -16.07 5.42 19.52
N SER A 12 -15.63 5.75 20.72
CA SER A 12 -14.83 6.95 20.99
C SER A 12 -13.34 6.72 20.73
N PHE A 13 -12.57 7.81 20.70
CA PHE A 13 -11.11 7.74 20.74
C PHE A 13 -10.58 6.83 21.87
N GLN A 14 -11.18 6.92 23.07
CA GLN A 14 -10.75 6.11 24.22
C GLN A 14 -11.02 4.63 24.00
N ASP A 15 -12.14 4.26 23.38
CA ASP A 15 -12.46 2.86 23.08
C ASP A 15 -11.45 2.28 22.07
N VAL A 16 -11.14 3.03 21.01
CA VAL A 16 -10.13 2.63 20.01
C VAL A 16 -8.74 2.52 20.65
N ARG A 17 -8.34 3.51 21.45
CA ARG A 17 -7.06 3.51 22.17
C ARG A 17 -6.93 2.31 23.10
N GLN A 18 -7.98 1.99 23.86
CA GLN A 18 -7.97 0.85 24.77
C GLN A 18 -7.83 -0.47 24.01
N ALA A 19 -8.56 -0.66 22.91
CA ALA A 19 -8.43 -1.85 22.07
C ALA A 19 -6.98 -2.02 21.55
N LEU A 20 -6.37 -0.93 21.06
CA LEU A 20 -4.98 -0.92 20.60
C LEU A 20 -3.98 -1.31 21.72
N LEU A 21 -4.12 -0.73 22.91
CA LEU A 21 -3.25 -1.02 24.05
C LEU A 21 -3.40 -2.45 24.59
N GLN A 22 -4.60 -3.01 24.50
CA GLN A 22 -4.91 -4.37 24.93
C GLN A 22 -4.55 -5.41 23.86
N GLY A 23 -4.18 -4.99 22.65
CA GLY A 23 -3.90 -5.88 21.53
C GLY A 23 -5.15 -6.58 20.99
N GLU A 24 -6.34 -6.00 21.20
CA GLU A 24 -7.58 -6.49 20.60
C GLU A 24 -7.58 -6.23 19.09
N GLU A 25 -8.19 -7.14 18.32
CA GLU A 25 -8.31 -6.94 16.88
C GLU A 25 -9.26 -5.79 16.54
N ILE A 26 -8.73 -4.77 15.86
CA ILE A 26 -9.49 -3.60 15.44
C ILE A 26 -9.02 -3.08 14.07
N ALA A 27 -9.97 -2.71 13.21
CA ALA A 27 -9.72 -1.99 11.97
C ALA A 27 -10.25 -0.56 12.10
N LEU A 28 -9.36 0.40 12.31
CA LEU A 28 -9.68 1.82 12.20
C LEU A 28 -9.52 2.22 10.74
N ILE A 29 -10.61 2.61 10.06
CA ILE A 29 -10.57 2.91 8.63
C ILE A 29 -11.02 4.34 8.33
N ASP A 30 -10.23 5.00 7.49
CA ASP A 30 -10.54 6.30 6.91
C ASP A 30 -11.18 6.09 5.54
N VAL A 31 -12.42 6.54 5.37
CA VAL A 31 -13.17 6.34 4.12
C VAL A 31 -13.13 7.54 3.16
N ARG A 32 -12.30 8.54 3.48
CA ARG A 32 -11.95 9.62 2.54
C ARG A 32 -11.02 9.08 1.45
N GLU A 33 -10.85 9.86 0.39
CA GLU A 33 -9.84 9.59 -0.63
C GLU A 33 -8.40 9.69 -0.07
N GLU A 34 -7.40 9.19 -0.80
CA GLU A 34 -6.02 9.06 -0.29
C GLU A 34 -5.39 10.42 0.07
N ASP A 35 -5.63 11.47 -0.73
CA ASP A 35 -5.04 12.79 -0.47
C ASP A 35 -5.52 13.42 0.87
N PRO A 36 -6.83 13.55 1.15
CA PRO A 36 -7.30 14.05 2.44
C PRO A 36 -6.96 13.13 3.61
N PHE A 37 -6.85 11.81 3.40
CA PHE A 37 -6.28 10.89 4.39
C PHE A 37 -4.83 11.28 4.72
N ALA A 38 -3.99 11.46 3.69
CA ALA A 38 -2.59 11.78 3.84
C ALA A 38 -2.31 13.18 4.41
N GLN A 39 -3.31 14.07 4.49
CA GLN A 39 -3.12 15.34 5.20
C GLN A 39 -3.14 15.16 6.71
N GLU A 40 -3.99 14.26 7.22
CA GLU A 40 -4.11 13.99 8.65
C GLU A 40 -4.93 12.72 8.94
N HIS A 41 -4.36 11.79 9.69
CA HIS A 41 -5.01 10.57 10.13
C HIS A 41 -4.37 10.01 11.43
N PRO A 42 -5.08 9.20 12.24
CA PRO A 42 -4.49 8.45 13.34
C PRO A 42 -3.40 7.46 12.88
N LEU A 43 -2.43 7.15 13.75
CA LEU A 43 -1.30 6.26 13.43
C LEU A 43 -1.74 4.94 12.77
N TRP A 44 -2.75 4.29 13.36
CA TRP A 44 -3.23 2.97 12.96
C TRP A 44 -4.43 3.00 12.02
N ALA A 45 -4.82 4.18 11.51
CA ALA A 45 -5.88 4.27 10.53
C ALA A 45 -5.39 3.77 9.16
N ALA A 46 -6.14 2.86 8.55
CA ALA A 46 -5.91 2.41 7.19
C ALA A 46 -6.86 3.14 6.23
N ASN A 47 -6.37 3.57 5.08
CA ASN A 47 -7.23 4.21 4.07
C ASN A 47 -8.05 3.18 3.29
N PHE A 48 -9.37 3.40 3.26
CA PHE A 48 -10.37 2.63 2.55
C PHE A 48 -11.36 3.58 1.87
N PRO A 49 -10.96 4.30 0.82
CA PRO A 49 -11.82 5.27 0.18
C PRO A 49 -13.20 4.68 -0.11
N LEU A 50 -14.27 5.41 0.27
CA LEU A 50 -15.64 4.94 0.04
C LEU A 50 -15.88 4.59 -1.43
N SER A 51 -15.16 5.26 -2.34
CA SER A 51 -15.16 4.99 -3.77
C SER A 51 -14.81 3.53 -4.12
N ARG A 52 -14.05 2.81 -3.29
CA ARG A 52 -13.54 1.46 -3.61
C ARG A 52 -13.78 0.43 -2.51
N LEU A 53 -14.56 0.78 -1.49
CA LEU A 53 -14.72 0.02 -0.26
C LEU A 53 -15.06 -1.47 -0.51
N GLU A 54 -15.96 -1.74 -1.46
CA GLU A 54 -16.36 -3.11 -1.82
C GLU A 54 -15.21 -3.95 -2.39
N LEU A 55 -14.32 -3.32 -3.15
CA LEU A 55 -13.19 -3.99 -3.81
C LEU A 55 -12.03 -4.29 -2.85
N ASP A 56 -11.91 -3.48 -1.79
CA ASP A 56 -10.75 -3.52 -0.90
C ASP A 56 -11.05 -4.15 0.47
N ALA A 57 -12.28 -4.10 0.97
CA ALA A 57 -12.58 -4.55 2.33
C ALA A 57 -12.45 -6.07 2.52
N TRP A 58 -13.00 -6.90 1.64
CA TRP A 58 -12.94 -8.37 1.78
C TRP A 58 -11.52 -8.96 1.85
N PRO A 59 -10.56 -8.57 0.97
CA PRO A 59 -9.22 -9.14 1.03
C PRO A 59 -8.41 -8.60 2.22
N ARG A 60 -8.69 -7.37 2.66
CA ARG A 60 -7.92 -6.69 3.73
C ARG A 60 -8.52 -6.89 5.12
N ILE A 61 -9.83 -7.15 5.25
CA ILE A 61 -10.55 -7.43 6.50
C ILE A 61 -11.36 -8.72 6.29
N PRO A 62 -10.70 -9.89 6.21
CA PRO A 62 -11.37 -11.12 5.80
C PRO A 62 -12.42 -11.62 6.81
N ARG A 63 -12.27 -11.29 8.09
CA ARG A 63 -13.15 -11.72 9.17
C ARG A 63 -14.36 -10.78 9.34
N ARG A 64 -15.58 -11.31 9.23
CA ARG A 64 -16.86 -10.55 9.18
C ARG A 64 -17.34 -10.00 10.53
N ASP A 65 -16.84 -10.55 11.62
CA ASP A 65 -17.04 -10.07 12.99
C ASP A 65 -15.84 -9.27 13.52
N THR A 66 -14.95 -8.81 12.64
CA THR A 66 -13.89 -7.86 13.03
C THR A 66 -14.54 -6.55 13.48
N ARG A 67 -14.05 -5.99 14.59
CA ARG A 67 -14.43 -4.65 15.04
C ARG A 67 -13.89 -3.60 14.06
N ILE A 68 -14.78 -2.96 13.32
CA ILE A 68 -14.45 -1.91 12.36
C ILE A 68 -14.93 -0.56 12.90
N VAL A 69 -14.02 0.41 12.95
CA VAL A 69 -14.32 1.80 13.31
C VAL A 69 -14.07 2.69 12.12
N VAL A 70 -15.13 3.33 11.63
CA VAL A 70 -15.14 4.08 10.38
C VAL A 70 -15.20 5.57 10.66
N TYR A 71 -14.40 6.36 9.95
CA TYR A 71 -14.56 7.81 9.91
C TYR A 71 -14.24 8.36 8.53
N GLY A 72 -14.77 9.54 8.22
CA GLY A 72 -14.42 10.25 7.01
C GLY A 72 -15.41 11.37 6.72
N HIS A 73 -14.89 12.53 6.32
CA HIS A 73 -15.66 13.68 5.90
C HIS A 73 -14.99 14.27 4.65
N ASP A 74 -15.76 14.57 3.62
CA ASP A 74 -15.26 15.36 2.49
C ASP A 74 -16.03 16.68 2.36
N ASP A 75 -15.40 17.67 1.75
CA ASP A 75 -15.97 19.02 1.61
C ASP A 75 -17.13 19.07 0.61
N VAL A 76 -17.36 17.99 -0.15
CA VAL A 76 -18.29 17.94 -1.28
C VAL A 76 -19.63 17.32 -0.88
N THR A 77 -19.59 16.20 -0.16
CA THR A 77 -20.75 15.37 0.22
C THR A 77 -20.93 15.25 1.73
N GLY A 78 -19.96 15.71 2.52
CA GLY A 78 -20.04 15.76 3.97
C GLY A 78 -19.59 14.46 4.64
N ASP A 79 -20.33 14.05 5.68
CA ASP A 79 -19.99 12.85 6.46
C ASP A 79 -20.19 11.55 5.64
N LEU A 80 -19.08 10.85 5.40
CA LEU A 80 -19.02 9.62 4.62
C LEU A 80 -19.29 8.37 5.47
N ALA A 81 -19.10 8.44 6.79
CA ALA A 81 -19.19 7.29 7.68
C ALA A 81 -20.56 6.57 7.63
N PRO A 82 -21.72 7.26 7.59
CA PRO A 82 -23.01 6.59 7.48
C PRO A 82 -23.16 5.72 6.22
N ARG A 83 -22.60 6.16 5.09
CA ARG A 83 -22.63 5.39 3.83
C ARG A 83 -21.72 4.17 3.93
N ALA A 84 -20.49 4.37 4.41
CA ALA A 84 -19.54 3.29 4.59
C ALA A 84 -20.04 2.21 5.57
N VAL A 85 -20.65 2.59 6.70
CA VAL A 85 -21.24 1.64 7.66
C VAL A 85 -22.34 0.79 6.99
N ARG A 86 -23.24 1.41 6.21
CA ARG A 86 -24.27 0.67 5.46
C ARG A 86 -23.67 -0.28 4.42
N THR A 87 -22.67 0.18 3.67
CA THR A 87 -21.97 -0.65 2.69
C THR A 87 -21.31 -1.85 3.36
N LEU A 88 -20.59 -1.66 4.47
CA LEU A 88 -19.95 -2.75 5.22
C LEU A 88 -20.98 -3.76 5.77
N HIS A 89 -22.10 -3.30 6.32
CA HIS A 89 -23.18 -4.21 6.73
C HIS A 89 -23.77 -4.99 5.56
N ALA A 90 -23.98 -4.36 4.41
CA ALA A 90 -24.45 -5.04 3.19
C ALA A 90 -23.43 -6.08 2.68
N MET A 91 -22.13 -5.85 2.94
CA MET A 91 -21.04 -6.80 2.67
C MET A 91 -20.91 -7.91 3.71
N GLY A 92 -21.78 -7.93 4.73
CA GLY A 92 -21.85 -8.97 5.76
C GLY A 92 -21.01 -8.69 7.02
N TYR A 93 -20.42 -7.50 7.17
CA TYR A 93 -19.75 -7.14 8.42
C TYR A 93 -20.77 -6.88 9.54
N THR A 94 -20.46 -7.39 10.73
CA THR A 94 -21.42 -7.42 11.85
C THR A 94 -21.07 -6.48 13.00
N ASP A 95 -19.79 -6.14 13.19
CA ASP A 95 -19.31 -5.26 14.27
C ASP A 95 -18.73 -3.96 13.69
N VAL A 96 -19.60 -3.09 13.18
CA VAL A 96 -19.23 -1.85 12.48
C VAL A 96 -19.73 -0.63 13.25
N HIS A 97 -18.83 0.31 13.52
CA HIS A 97 -19.10 1.53 14.27
C HIS A 97 -18.58 2.75 13.53
N ALA A 98 -19.24 3.90 13.72
CA ALA A 98 -18.64 5.19 13.38
C ALA A 98 -17.72 5.67 14.52
N LEU A 99 -16.64 6.38 14.18
CA LEU A 99 -15.82 7.07 15.18
C LEU A 99 -16.60 8.28 15.73
N ALA A 100 -16.78 8.34 17.04
CA ALA A 100 -17.50 9.43 17.69
C ALA A 100 -16.80 10.78 17.43
N GLY A 101 -17.51 11.72 16.79
CA GLY A 101 -16.96 13.01 16.38
C GLY A 101 -16.02 12.97 15.17
N GLY A 102 -15.84 11.80 14.53
CA GLY A 102 -14.92 11.63 13.41
C GLY A 102 -13.48 12.04 13.74
N LEU A 103 -12.77 12.55 12.74
CA LEU A 103 -11.39 13.00 12.90
C LEU A 103 -11.26 14.18 13.89
N GLN A 104 -12.24 15.09 13.92
CA GLN A 104 -12.27 16.18 14.89
C GLN A 104 -12.41 15.64 16.32
N GLY A 105 -13.26 14.63 16.53
CA GLY A 105 -13.41 13.96 17.82
C GLY A 105 -12.12 13.26 18.28
N TRP A 106 -11.35 12.69 17.35
CA TRP A 106 -10.00 12.17 17.65
C TRP A 106 -9.07 13.28 18.15
N ARG A 107 -9.03 14.41 17.44
CA ARG A 107 -8.21 15.58 17.79
C ARG A 107 -8.60 16.19 19.13
N ASP A 108 -9.89 16.43 19.33
CA ASP A 108 -10.44 17.05 20.55
C ASP A 108 -10.20 16.18 21.79
N ALA A 109 -10.15 14.86 21.62
CA ALA A 109 -9.81 13.91 22.68
C ALA A 109 -8.30 13.81 22.97
N GLY A 110 -7.46 14.58 22.26
CA GLY A 110 -6.02 14.59 22.40
C GLY A 110 -5.29 13.45 21.68
N GLY A 111 -5.95 12.80 20.71
CA GLY A 111 -5.32 11.78 19.88
C GLY A 111 -4.31 12.40 18.90
N GLU A 112 -3.13 11.79 18.81
CA GLU A 112 -2.09 12.22 17.86
C GLU A 112 -2.57 11.99 16.42
N LEU A 113 -2.24 12.94 15.53
CA LEU A 113 -2.53 12.87 14.11
C LEU A 113 -1.23 12.94 13.32
N PHE A 114 -1.17 12.13 12.28
CA PHE A 114 -0.03 11.99 11.39
C PHE A 114 -0.43 12.38 9.98
N ARG A 115 0.53 12.88 9.21
CA ARG A 115 0.40 13.14 7.77
C ARG A 115 1.14 12.04 6.99
N ASP A 116 1.02 12.10 5.67
CA ASP A 116 1.57 11.14 4.71
C ASP A 116 0.86 9.77 4.74
N VAL A 117 1.48 8.73 4.19
CA VAL A 117 0.94 7.37 4.10
C VAL A 117 1.93 6.36 4.68
N ASN A 118 1.43 5.19 5.05
CA ASN A 118 2.23 4.09 5.62
C ASN A 118 3.02 4.51 6.87
N VAL A 119 2.42 5.40 7.67
CA VAL A 119 3.06 6.06 8.80
C VAL A 119 3.61 5.08 9.85
N PRO A 120 2.94 3.97 10.23
CA PRO A 120 3.53 3.01 11.16
C PRO A 120 4.89 2.50 10.69
N SER A 121 5.00 2.11 9.41
CA SER A 121 6.25 1.58 8.83
C SER A 121 7.34 2.65 8.76
N LYS A 122 7.00 3.88 8.34
CA LYS A 122 7.97 4.99 8.26
C LYS A 122 8.47 5.41 9.63
N SER A 123 7.56 5.55 10.59
CA SER A 123 7.89 5.90 11.97
C SER A 123 8.74 4.83 12.64
N PHE A 124 8.46 3.55 12.36
CA PHE A 124 9.30 2.45 12.81
C PHE A 124 10.71 2.50 12.21
N GLY A 125 10.85 2.83 10.91
CA GLY A 125 12.15 3.06 10.29
C GLY A 125 12.97 4.13 11.02
N GLU A 126 12.36 5.25 11.36
CA GLU A 126 13.04 6.32 12.12
C GLU A 126 13.40 5.88 13.56
N LEU A 127 12.54 5.08 14.21
CA LEU A 127 12.84 4.50 15.51
C LEU A 127 14.06 3.56 15.46
N VAL A 128 14.17 2.76 14.39
CA VAL A 128 15.32 1.87 14.18
C VAL A 128 16.62 2.66 14.07
N GLU A 129 16.65 3.73 13.27
CA GLU A 129 17.85 4.58 13.16
C GLU A 129 18.18 5.23 14.51
N ALA A 130 17.17 5.74 15.23
CA ALA A 130 17.35 6.40 16.52
C ALA A 130 17.94 5.48 17.60
N GLU A 131 17.47 4.23 17.69
CA GLU A 131 17.92 3.28 18.72
C GLU A 131 19.21 2.54 18.34
N ARG A 132 19.43 2.26 17.05
CA ARG A 132 20.57 1.43 16.59
C ARG A 132 21.70 2.24 15.99
N HIS A 133 21.50 3.55 15.81
CA HIS A 133 22.42 4.44 15.14
C HIS A 133 22.85 3.86 13.78
N THR A 134 21.86 3.38 13.01
CA THR A 134 22.09 2.71 11.72
C THR A 134 23.03 3.56 10.86
N PRO A 135 24.19 3.03 10.42
CA PRO A 135 25.20 3.84 9.75
C PRO A 135 24.67 4.48 8.47
N SER A 136 25.06 5.72 8.20
CA SER A 136 24.68 6.40 6.96
C SER A 136 25.76 7.36 6.45
N PHE A 137 25.84 7.46 5.11
CA PHE A 137 26.65 8.47 4.42
C PHE A 137 25.75 9.50 3.73
N SER A 138 26.22 10.73 3.65
CA SER A 138 25.59 11.77 2.83
C SER A 138 25.69 11.47 1.33
N ALA A 139 24.84 12.12 0.53
CA ALA A 139 24.92 12.02 -0.93
C ALA A 139 26.30 12.42 -1.46
N GLN A 140 26.91 13.47 -0.91
CA GLN A 140 28.23 13.95 -1.30
C GLN A 140 29.33 12.92 -1.03
N GLU A 141 29.29 12.25 0.13
CA GLU A 141 30.26 11.20 0.48
C GLU A 141 30.13 9.99 -0.45
N VAL A 142 28.91 9.51 -0.70
CA VAL A 142 28.68 8.38 -1.62
C VAL A 142 29.09 8.76 -3.04
N LYS A 143 28.79 9.97 -3.51
CA LYS A 143 29.25 10.46 -4.81
C LYS A 143 30.77 10.50 -4.90
N ALA A 144 31.46 10.96 -3.86
CA ALA A 144 32.92 10.97 -3.84
C ALA A 144 33.50 9.54 -3.93
N MET A 145 32.88 8.56 -3.29
CA MET A 145 33.27 7.14 -3.42
C MET A 145 33.11 6.63 -4.86
N ILE A 146 31.97 6.93 -5.50
CA ILE A 146 31.70 6.54 -6.88
C ILE A 146 32.69 7.21 -7.85
N ASP A 147 32.91 8.52 -7.71
CA ASP A 147 33.82 9.30 -8.56
C ASP A 147 35.27 8.82 -8.41
N ALA A 148 35.68 8.45 -7.19
CA ALA A 148 37.00 7.89 -6.89
C ALA A 148 37.15 6.43 -7.33
N ARG A 149 36.07 5.78 -7.82
CA ARG A 149 36.01 4.34 -8.11
C ARG A 149 36.46 3.50 -6.92
N ALA A 150 36.05 3.90 -5.72
CA ALA A 150 36.26 3.12 -4.51
C ALA A 150 35.57 1.75 -4.64
N ASP A 151 36.00 0.78 -3.83
CA ASP A 151 35.34 -0.53 -3.76
C ASP A 151 34.01 -0.43 -3.00
N VAL A 152 32.96 -0.06 -3.73
CA VAL A 152 31.62 0.20 -3.21
C VAL A 152 30.55 -0.46 -4.09
N VAL A 153 29.56 -1.05 -3.43
CA VAL A 153 28.36 -1.62 -4.05
C VAL A 153 27.15 -0.82 -3.57
N VAL A 154 26.45 -0.18 -4.50
CA VAL A 154 25.21 0.56 -4.23
C VAL A 154 24.02 -0.31 -4.63
N VAL A 155 23.07 -0.52 -3.71
CA VAL A 155 21.86 -1.31 -3.94
C VAL A 155 20.59 -0.52 -3.61
N ASP A 156 19.58 -0.63 -4.47
CA ASP A 156 18.30 0.05 -4.31
C ASP A 156 17.25 -0.91 -3.75
N ALA A 157 16.73 -0.60 -2.56
CA ALA A 157 15.80 -1.45 -1.80
C ALA A 157 14.32 -1.28 -2.20
N ARG A 158 14.02 -0.41 -3.17
CA ARG A 158 12.66 -0.16 -3.65
C ARG A 158 12.17 -1.26 -4.60
N ARG A 159 10.92 -1.13 -5.08
CA ARG A 159 10.44 -1.93 -6.20
C ARG A 159 11.23 -1.62 -7.47
N TYR A 160 11.27 -2.59 -8.38
CA TYR A 160 11.98 -2.44 -9.65
C TYR A 160 11.46 -1.27 -10.50
N ASP A 161 10.14 -1.04 -10.52
CA ASP A 161 9.53 0.08 -11.24
C ASP A 161 10.02 1.45 -10.72
N GLU A 162 10.12 1.61 -9.40
CA GLU A 162 10.63 2.84 -8.78
C GLU A 162 12.11 3.08 -9.10
N TYR A 163 12.93 2.02 -9.09
CA TYR A 163 14.34 2.05 -9.48
C TYR A 163 14.51 2.41 -10.96
N HIS A 164 13.68 1.84 -11.83
CA HIS A 164 13.74 2.08 -13.27
C HIS A 164 13.39 3.54 -13.62
N ILE A 165 12.45 4.17 -12.89
CA ILE A 165 12.09 5.59 -13.08
C ILE A 165 13.28 6.51 -12.78
N MET A 166 13.92 6.34 -11.62
CA MET A 166 15.15 7.05 -11.28
C MET A 166 15.99 6.25 -10.27
N SER A 167 17.31 6.32 -10.35
CA SER A 167 18.22 5.56 -9.47
C SER A 167 19.53 6.30 -9.22
N ILE A 168 20.25 5.89 -8.17
CA ILE A 168 21.60 6.37 -7.91
C ILE A 168 22.54 5.81 -8.98
N PRO A 169 23.49 6.59 -9.52
CA PRO A 169 24.46 6.09 -10.48
C PRO A 169 25.14 4.80 -10.00
N SER A 170 25.32 3.84 -10.90
CA SER A 170 25.86 2.49 -10.65
C SER A 170 25.03 1.55 -9.76
N ALA A 171 23.92 2.00 -9.17
CA ALA A 171 23.12 1.15 -8.28
C ALA A 171 22.54 -0.08 -8.98
N THR A 172 22.35 -1.16 -8.22
CA THR A 172 21.68 -2.40 -8.65
C THR A 172 20.37 -2.56 -7.90
N SER A 173 19.29 -2.93 -8.58
CA SER A 173 18.00 -3.19 -7.93
C SER A 173 18.09 -4.46 -7.08
N VAL A 174 17.85 -4.32 -5.77
CA VAL A 174 17.78 -5.41 -4.79
C VAL A 174 16.65 -5.09 -3.81
N PRO A 175 15.38 -5.40 -4.14
CA PRO A 175 14.23 -5.09 -3.28
C PRO A 175 14.46 -5.56 -1.83
N GLY A 176 13.95 -4.81 -0.85
CA GLY A 176 14.40 -4.93 0.55
C GLY A 176 14.50 -6.35 1.13
N ALA A 177 13.55 -7.24 0.84
CA ALA A 177 13.58 -8.63 1.33
C ALA A 177 14.67 -9.50 0.67
N GLU A 178 15.11 -9.14 -0.54
CA GLU A 178 16.17 -9.82 -1.29
C GLU A 178 17.57 -9.48 -0.77
N LEU A 179 17.75 -8.40 0.01
CA LEU A 179 19.07 -7.90 0.40
C LEU A 179 19.94 -8.96 1.08
N VAL A 180 19.43 -9.62 2.15
CA VAL A 180 20.20 -10.63 2.90
C VAL A 180 20.50 -11.87 2.05
N LEU A 181 19.60 -12.19 1.12
CA LEU A 181 19.74 -13.33 0.21
C LEU A 181 20.82 -13.07 -0.85
N ARG A 182 20.83 -11.86 -1.43
CA ARG A 182 21.59 -11.55 -2.65
C ARG A 182 22.91 -10.81 -2.42
N ILE A 183 23.07 -10.07 -1.32
CA ILE A 183 24.17 -9.08 -1.19
C ILE A 183 25.57 -9.67 -1.31
N ARG A 184 25.77 -10.91 -0.84
CA ARG A 184 27.09 -11.57 -0.85
C ARG A 184 27.57 -11.93 -2.25
N GLU A 185 26.67 -12.07 -3.21
CA GLU A 185 27.02 -12.25 -4.62
C GLU A 185 27.46 -10.93 -5.27
N LEU A 186 26.95 -9.79 -4.75
CA LEU A 186 27.30 -8.46 -5.23
C LEU A 186 28.56 -7.89 -4.55
N ALA A 187 28.78 -8.23 -3.27
CA ALA A 187 29.90 -7.77 -2.45
C ALA A 187 30.62 -8.97 -1.77
N PRO A 188 31.26 -9.87 -2.54
CA PRO A 188 31.89 -11.06 -2.00
C PRO A 188 33.15 -10.79 -1.18
N ASP A 189 33.85 -9.68 -1.42
CA ASP A 189 34.97 -9.24 -0.59
C ASP A 189 34.43 -8.57 0.69
N PRO A 190 34.78 -9.04 1.90
CA PRO A 190 34.32 -8.45 3.15
C PRO A 190 34.80 -7.00 3.36
N ALA A 191 35.79 -6.51 2.60
CA ALA A 191 36.22 -5.12 2.63
C ALA A 191 35.32 -4.18 1.79
N THR A 192 34.54 -4.71 0.85
CA THR A 192 33.66 -3.91 -0.03
C THR A 192 32.60 -3.18 0.78
N GLN A 193 32.50 -1.87 0.59
CA GLN A 193 31.46 -1.05 1.23
C GLN A 193 30.10 -1.30 0.57
N VAL A 194 29.11 -1.71 1.36
CA VAL A 194 27.73 -1.82 0.91
C VAL A 194 26.96 -0.55 1.26
N ILE A 195 26.32 0.07 0.26
CA ILE A 195 25.46 1.23 0.42
C ILE A 195 24.03 0.86 -0.01
N VAL A 196 23.08 0.95 0.92
CA VAL A 196 21.66 0.72 0.62
C VAL A 196 20.95 2.05 0.42
N ASN A 197 20.24 2.24 -0.68
CA ASN A 197 19.41 3.42 -0.92
C ASN A 197 17.92 3.08 -1.07
N CYS A 198 17.10 4.11 -0.91
CA CYS A 198 15.74 4.15 -1.42
C CYS A 198 15.44 5.55 -1.97
N ALA A 199 14.18 5.96 -2.02
CA ALA A 199 13.80 7.31 -2.45
C ALA A 199 14.02 8.36 -1.34
N GLY A 200 13.61 8.02 -0.11
CA GLY A 200 13.77 8.82 1.10
C GLY A 200 14.67 8.12 2.11
N ARG A 201 14.10 7.69 3.25
CA ARG A 201 14.87 7.16 4.39
C ARG A 201 14.48 5.75 4.83
N THR A 202 13.18 5.44 4.89
CA THR A 202 12.66 4.21 5.54
C THR A 202 13.30 2.91 5.01
N ARG A 203 13.18 2.64 3.71
CA ARG A 203 13.65 1.36 3.12
C ARG A 203 15.17 1.22 3.15
N SER A 204 15.93 2.32 3.08
CA SER A 204 17.39 2.25 3.22
C SER A 204 17.80 1.98 4.66
N ILE A 205 17.17 2.59 5.66
CA ILE A 205 17.42 2.27 7.08
C ILE A 205 17.11 0.79 7.36
N ILE A 206 15.92 0.33 6.98
CA ILE A 206 15.49 -1.06 7.20
C ILE A 206 16.40 -2.04 6.45
N GLY A 207 16.77 -1.74 5.20
CA GLY A 207 17.67 -2.57 4.41
C GLY A 207 19.08 -2.63 4.99
N THR A 208 19.67 -1.49 5.37
CA THR A 208 20.98 -1.43 6.03
C THR A 208 20.96 -2.19 7.35
N GLN A 209 19.96 -1.95 8.20
CA GLN A 209 19.86 -2.64 9.48
C GLN A 209 19.55 -4.13 9.32
N SER A 210 18.91 -4.55 8.21
CA SER A 210 18.72 -5.98 7.88
C SER A 210 20.05 -6.69 7.68
N LEU A 211 20.96 -6.07 6.92
CA LEU A 211 22.30 -6.59 6.68
C LEU A 211 23.15 -6.60 7.96
N VAL A 212 23.05 -5.54 8.78
CA VAL A 212 23.71 -5.46 10.10
C VAL A 212 23.19 -6.55 11.04
N ASN A 213 21.87 -6.74 11.11
CA ASN A 213 21.26 -7.77 11.96
C ASN A 213 21.63 -9.18 11.51
N ALA A 214 21.72 -9.43 10.20
CA ALA A 214 22.19 -10.68 9.63
C ALA A 214 23.68 -10.94 9.91
N GLY A 215 24.45 -9.90 10.25
CA GLY A 215 25.86 -10.01 10.61
C GLY A 215 26.77 -10.28 9.41
N ILE A 216 26.46 -9.67 8.25
CA ILE A 216 27.36 -9.75 7.10
C ILE A 216 28.72 -9.10 7.45
N PRO A 217 29.85 -9.58 6.88
CA PRO A 217 31.17 -9.08 7.27
C PRO A 217 31.49 -7.70 6.69
N ASN A 218 30.78 -7.28 5.63
CA ASN A 218 30.97 -6.01 4.95
C ASN A 218 30.65 -4.83 5.86
N PRO A 219 31.37 -3.70 5.74
CA PRO A 219 30.85 -2.43 6.24
C PRO A 219 29.58 -2.05 5.46
N VAL A 220 28.53 -1.69 6.18
CA VAL A 220 27.21 -1.37 5.60
C VAL A 220 26.78 0.01 6.06
N ALA A 221 26.25 0.82 5.14
CA ALA A 221 25.63 2.10 5.45
C ALA A 221 24.41 2.35 4.55
N ALA A 222 23.49 3.18 5.02
CA ALA A 222 22.42 3.73 4.20
C ALA A 222 22.93 4.97 3.44
N LEU A 223 22.44 5.19 2.22
CA LEU A 223 22.49 6.51 1.61
C LEU A 223 21.46 7.40 2.31
N ARG A 224 21.93 8.39 3.06
CA ARG A 224 21.09 9.32 3.81
C ARG A 224 20.17 10.08 2.85
N ASN A 225 18.88 9.97 3.08
CA ASN A 225 17.80 10.63 2.33
C ASN A 225 17.67 10.18 0.86
N GLY A 226 18.36 9.10 0.44
CA GLY A 226 18.09 8.44 -0.84
C GLY A 226 18.21 9.34 -2.08
N THR A 227 17.38 9.07 -3.10
CA THR A 227 17.34 9.86 -4.34
C THR A 227 16.86 11.29 -4.11
N ILE A 228 16.05 11.55 -3.08
CA ILE A 228 15.69 12.91 -2.66
C ILE A 228 16.96 13.66 -2.22
N GLY A 229 17.73 13.09 -1.31
CA GLY A 229 18.98 13.68 -0.82
C GLY A 229 19.99 13.92 -1.95
N TRP A 230 20.07 13.00 -2.90
CA TRP A 230 20.89 13.13 -4.11
C TRP A 230 20.48 14.34 -4.97
N THR A 231 19.18 14.47 -5.26
CA THR A 231 18.61 15.62 -6.00
C THR A 231 18.79 16.93 -5.24
N LEU A 232 18.58 16.93 -3.91
CA LEU A 232 18.76 18.11 -3.07
C LEU A 232 20.23 18.56 -3.04
N ALA A 233 21.18 17.62 -3.11
CA ALA A 233 22.60 17.90 -3.23
C ALA A 233 23.04 18.36 -4.64
N GLY A 234 22.12 18.49 -5.60
CA GLY A 234 22.41 18.91 -6.98
C GLY A 234 23.14 17.86 -7.80
N GLN A 235 23.02 16.58 -7.44
CA GLN A 235 23.70 15.47 -8.09
C GLN A 235 22.74 14.79 -9.09
N ALA A 236 23.30 14.25 -10.17
CA ALA A 236 22.52 13.65 -11.26
C ALA A 236 22.11 12.19 -10.94
N LEU A 237 20.84 11.86 -11.16
CA LEU A 237 20.31 10.50 -11.09
C LEU A 237 20.43 9.80 -12.46
N ASP A 238 20.50 8.47 -12.44
CA ASP A 238 20.30 7.64 -13.61
C ASP A 238 18.79 7.43 -13.85
N HIS A 239 18.38 7.26 -15.11
CA HIS A 239 17.01 6.94 -15.52
C HIS A 239 17.00 5.73 -16.46
N GLY A 240 15.99 4.88 -16.34
CA GLY A 240 15.85 3.69 -17.20
C GLY A 240 16.87 2.58 -16.91
N ALA A 241 17.49 2.58 -15.72
CA ALA A 241 18.46 1.56 -15.34
C ALA A 241 17.82 0.17 -15.24
N THR A 242 18.58 -0.88 -15.57
CA THR A 242 18.07 -2.26 -15.66
C THR A 242 18.91 -3.28 -14.89
N ARG A 243 19.96 -2.85 -14.17
CA ARG A 243 20.76 -3.76 -13.31
C ARG A 243 19.88 -4.34 -12.20
N GLN A 244 19.90 -5.66 -12.07
CA GLN A 244 19.19 -6.42 -11.04
C GLN A 244 20.16 -7.37 -10.33
N HIS A 245 19.78 -7.82 -9.14
CA HIS A 245 20.56 -8.81 -8.39
C HIS A 245 20.78 -10.12 -9.18
N PRO A 246 21.91 -10.81 -8.97
CA PRO A 246 22.17 -12.11 -9.59
C PRO A 246 21.41 -13.25 -8.90
N GLU A 247 21.49 -14.44 -9.50
CA GLU A 247 21.16 -15.69 -8.80
C GLU A 247 22.20 -16.02 -7.73
N VAL A 248 21.77 -16.78 -6.71
CA VAL A 248 22.57 -17.07 -5.52
C VAL A 248 23.13 -18.49 -5.58
N SER A 249 24.42 -18.63 -5.23
CA SER A 249 25.04 -19.94 -5.10
C SER A 249 24.51 -20.72 -3.88
N VAL A 250 24.55 -22.06 -3.94
CA VAL A 250 24.09 -22.93 -2.84
C VAL A 250 24.78 -22.59 -1.50
N GLY A 251 26.07 -22.25 -1.54
CA GLY A 251 26.85 -21.87 -0.36
C GLY A 251 26.38 -20.55 0.25
N THR A 252 26.23 -19.50 -0.57
CA THR A 252 25.72 -18.19 -0.12
C THR A 252 24.30 -18.32 0.45
N HIS A 253 23.44 -19.07 -0.23
CA HIS A 253 22.06 -19.30 0.19
C HIS A 253 22.01 -19.96 1.59
N ALA A 254 22.81 -21.00 1.83
CA ALA A 254 22.85 -21.68 3.12
C ALA A 254 23.26 -20.74 4.29
N VAL A 255 24.23 -19.86 4.05
CA VAL A 255 24.65 -18.86 5.04
C VAL A 255 23.54 -17.83 5.28
N ALA A 256 22.99 -17.24 4.21
CA ALA A 256 21.90 -16.27 4.31
C ALA A 256 20.69 -16.82 5.06
N ARG A 257 20.30 -18.08 4.79
CA ARG A 257 19.19 -18.77 5.45
C ARG A 257 19.45 -18.93 6.96
N ALA A 258 20.65 -19.37 7.33
CA ALA A 258 21.02 -19.50 8.74
C ALA A 258 21.02 -18.16 9.47
N ASP A 259 21.50 -17.09 8.83
CA ASP A 259 21.55 -15.75 9.39
C ASP A 259 20.15 -15.17 9.58
N ALA A 260 19.31 -15.23 8.54
CA ALA A 260 17.94 -14.75 8.59
C ALA A 260 17.12 -15.48 9.65
N ARG A 261 17.30 -16.80 9.78
CA ARG A 261 16.66 -17.58 10.85
C ARG A 261 17.03 -17.07 12.25
N ARG A 262 18.32 -16.80 12.50
CA ARG A 262 18.76 -16.24 13.79
C ARG A 262 18.16 -14.87 14.07
N VAL A 263 18.03 -14.01 13.05
CA VAL A 263 17.38 -12.69 13.19
C VAL A 263 15.90 -12.86 13.54
N ALA A 264 15.18 -13.74 12.84
CA ALA A 264 13.79 -14.05 13.12
C ALA A 264 13.58 -14.59 14.55
N ASP A 265 14.39 -15.55 14.98
CA ASP A 265 14.33 -16.13 16.31
C ASP A 265 14.60 -15.06 17.40
N ARG A 266 15.59 -14.18 17.20
CA ARG A 266 15.88 -13.06 18.12
C ARG A 266 14.71 -12.08 18.21
N ALA A 267 14.02 -11.81 17.09
CA ALA A 267 12.84 -10.95 17.04
C ALA A 267 11.58 -11.59 17.67
N GLY A 268 11.63 -12.86 18.06
CA GLY A 268 10.49 -13.58 18.61
C GLY A 268 9.47 -14.03 17.55
N VAL A 269 9.91 -14.14 16.29
CA VAL A 269 9.08 -14.70 15.22
C VAL A 269 8.73 -16.14 15.54
N ARG A 270 7.44 -16.47 15.46
CA ARG A 270 6.95 -17.82 15.75
C ARG A 270 7.11 -18.73 14.55
N ARG A 271 7.13 -20.04 14.79
CA ARG A 271 7.16 -21.07 13.74
C ARG A 271 5.82 -21.76 13.67
N VAL A 272 5.40 -22.13 12.47
CA VAL A 272 4.26 -23.02 12.25
C VAL A 272 4.65 -24.00 11.15
N ARG A 273 4.46 -25.29 11.39
CA ARG A 273 4.68 -26.28 10.33
C ARG A 273 3.52 -26.24 9.34
N TRP A 274 3.80 -26.56 8.08
CA TRP A 274 2.79 -26.64 7.01
C TRP A 274 1.55 -27.46 7.40
N ASP A 275 1.76 -28.65 7.96
CA ASP A 275 0.71 -29.58 8.43
C ASP A 275 -0.10 -29.06 9.63
N HIS A 276 0.36 -28.00 10.28
CA HIS A 276 -0.30 -27.36 11.42
C HIS A 276 -0.84 -25.96 11.10
N LEU A 277 -0.80 -25.48 9.85
CA LEU A 277 -1.28 -24.14 9.49
C LEU A 277 -2.73 -23.87 9.91
N ALA A 278 -3.61 -24.87 9.77
CA ALA A 278 -5.02 -24.75 10.14
C ALA A 278 -5.23 -24.51 11.65
N SER A 279 -4.24 -24.82 12.50
CA SER A 279 -4.33 -24.55 13.95
C SER A 279 -4.34 -23.05 14.29
N LEU A 280 -3.92 -22.20 13.35
CA LEU A 280 -3.93 -20.76 13.54
C LEU A 280 -5.32 -20.14 13.30
N ASP A 281 -6.22 -20.84 12.62
CA ASP A 281 -7.60 -20.41 12.33
C ASP A 281 -8.52 -20.63 13.54
N VAL A 282 -8.25 -19.88 14.62
CA VAL A 282 -9.08 -19.92 15.83
C VAL A 282 -10.20 -18.88 15.75
N PRO A 283 -11.39 -19.16 16.31
CA PRO A 283 -12.48 -18.19 16.36
C PRO A 283 -12.04 -16.85 16.96
N GLY A 284 -12.51 -15.75 16.37
CA GLY A 284 -12.20 -14.41 16.84
C GLY A 284 -10.83 -13.86 16.42
N ARG A 285 -10.07 -14.57 15.57
CA ARG A 285 -8.76 -14.12 15.07
C ARG A 285 -8.72 -14.01 13.55
N THR A 286 -8.04 -12.98 13.08
CA THR A 286 -7.71 -12.74 11.68
C THR A 286 -6.32 -13.32 11.40
N VAL A 287 -6.22 -14.12 10.34
CA VAL A 287 -4.96 -14.72 9.88
C VAL A 287 -4.69 -14.31 8.44
N TYR A 288 -3.67 -13.49 8.23
CA TYR A 288 -3.16 -13.15 6.90
C TYR A 288 -2.09 -14.17 6.50
N ARG A 289 -2.32 -14.89 5.40
CA ARG A 289 -1.36 -15.82 4.79
C ARG A 289 -0.71 -15.12 3.60
N LEU A 290 0.59 -14.84 3.69
CA LEU A 290 1.27 -13.92 2.79
C LEU A 290 2.52 -14.58 2.19
N ASP A 291 2.58 -14.63 0.87
CA ASP A 291 3.78 -15.01 0.12
C ASP A 291 4.64 -13.76 -0.09
N VAL A 292 5.86 -13.76 0.44
CA VAL A 292 6.74 -12.59 0.44
C VAL A 292 7.76 -12.57 -0.70
N ARG A 293 7.68 -13.54 -1.61
CA ARG A 293 8.51 -13.61 -2.82
C ARG A 293 8.11 -12.54 -3.84
N THR A 294 8.80 -12.50 -4.96
CA THR A 294 8.46 -11.55 -6.04
C THR A 294 7.09 -11.88 -6.65
N PRO A 295 6.37 -10.90 -7.21
CA PRO A 295 5.13 -11.15 -7.94
C PRO A 295 5.30 -12.19 -9.06
N GLU A 296 6.45 -12.17 -9.74
CA GLU A 296 6.77 -13.10 -10.83
C GLU A 296 6.87 -14.54 -10.32
N GLU A 297 7.56 -14.77 -9.19
CA GLU A 297 7.63 -16.10 -8.55
C GLU A 297 6.25 -16.56 -8.08
N TYR A 298 5.44 -15.66 -7.52
CA TYR A 298 4.07 -15.95 -7.10
C TYR A 298 3.21 -16.40 -8.29
N GLU A 299 3.23 -15.66 -9.39
CA GLU A 299 2.41 -15.96 -10.58
C GLU A 299 2.79 -17.28 -11.26
N ILE A 300 4.08 -17.65 -11.21
CA ILE A 300 4.57 -18.94 -11.72
C ILE A 300 4.04 -20.11 -10.88
N GLY A 301 3.95 -19.93 -9.56
CA GLY A 301 3.41 -20.95 -8.66
C GLY A 301 3.49 -20.54 -7.20
N HIS A 302 2.36 -20.56 -6.49
CA HIS A 302 2.24 -20.20 -5.08
C HIS A 302 1.34 -21.16 -4.32
N LEU A 303 1.47 -21.18 -2.99
CA LEU A 303 0.65 -22.04 -2.14
C LEU A 303 -0.80 -21.54 -2.09
N ALA A 304 -1.74 -22.46 -2.24
CA ALA A 304 -3.17 -22.15 -2.18
C ALA A 304 -3.54 -21.39 -0.90
N GLY A 305 -4.30 -20.31 -1.05
CA GLY A 305 -4.75 -19.47 0.07
C GLY A 305 -3.71 -18.48 0.62
N PHE A 306 -2.54 -18.35 -0.01
CA PHE A 306 -1.59 -17.27 0.27
C PHE A 306 -1.76 -16.11 -0.71
N ALA A 307 -1.80 -14.88 -0.20
CA ALA A 307 -1.82 -13.66 -1.01
C ALA A 307 -0.39 -13.19 -1.32
N SER A 308 -0.17 -12.66 -2.53
CA SER A 308 1.10 -12.03 -2.88
C SER A 308 1.30 -10.73 -2.09
N ALA A 309 2.39 -10.65 -1.32
CA ALA A 309 2.80 -9.46 -0.58
C ALA A 309 4.34 -9.40 -0.47
N PRO A 310 5.04 -8.95 -1.53
CA PRO A 310 6.50 -8.95 -1.58
C PRO A 310 7.13 -8.31 -0.35
N GLY A 311 8.08 -9.01 0.29
CA GLY A 311 8.43 -8.76 1.70
C GLY A 311 8.86 -7.32 2.01
N GLY A 312 9.69 -6.71 1.16
CA GLY A 312 10.11 -5.32 1.34
C GLY A 312 8.94 -4.34 1.30
N GLN A 313 7.95 -4.59 0.43
CA GLN A 313 6.74 -3.78 0.33
C GLN A 313 5.75 -4.10 1.45
N LEU A 314 5.66 -5.35 1.90
CA LEU A 314 4.85 -5.71 3.07
C LEU A 314 5.33 -4.97 4.34
N VAL A 315 6.64 -4.82 4.52
CA VAL A 315 7.20 -4.03 5.63
C VAL A 315 6.95 -2.53 5.42
N GLN A 316 7.10 -2.03 4.19
CA GLN A 316 6.90 -0.60 3.88
C GLN A 316 5.44 -0.14 3.92
N GLU A 317 4.50 -0.98 3.51
CA GLU A 317 3.08 -0.66 3.27
C GLU A 317 2.18 -1.65 4.01
N THR A 318 2.51 -1.97 5.26
CA THR A 318 1.83 -3.03 6.03
C THR A 318 0.32 -2.81 6.13
N ASP A 319 -0.11 -1.56 6.27
CA ASP A 319 -1.52 -1.14 6.37
C ASP A 319 -2.33 -1.35 5.07
N HIS A 320 -1.66 -1.48 3.92
CA HIS A 320 -2.31 -1.84 2.65
C HIS A 320 -2.72 -3.31 2.61
N ILE A 321 -2.03 -4.19 3.36
CA ILE A 321 -2.25 -5.64 3.36
C ILE A 321 -2.97 -6.10 4.64
N ALA A 322 -2.49 -5.65 5.80
CA ALA A 322 -2.96 -6.05 7.12
C ALA A 322 -3.41 -4.82 7.94
N PRO A 323 -4.59 -4.25 7.65
CA PRO A 323 -5.13 -3.10 8.40
C PRO A 323 -5.74 -3.49 9.76
N VAL A 324 -6.03 -4.77 10.01
CA VAL A 324 -6.58 -5.22 11.30
C VAL A 324 -5.44 -5.31 12.32
N ARG A 325 -5.24 -4.26 13.13
CA ARG A 325 -4.22 -4.27 14.17
C ARG A 325 -4.56 -5.36 15.20
N GLY A 326 -3.57 -6.14 15.63
CA GLY A 326 -3.76 -7.30 16.50
C GLY A 326 -3.93 -8.64 15.76
N ALA A 327 -4.05 -8.63 14.43
CA ALA A 327 -4.13 -9.84 13.62
C ALA A 327 -2.80 -10.64 13.60
N ARG A 328 -2.88 -11.87 13.07
CA ARG A 328 -1.74 -12.74 12.82
C ARG A 328 -1.27 -12.62 11.39
N LEU A 329 0.05 -12.58 11.18
CA LEU A 329 0.67 -12.65 9.87
C LEU A 329 1.46 -13.95 9.76
N VAL A 330 1.19 -14.73 8.72
CA VAL A 330 1.84 -16.00 8.42
C VAL A 330 2.55 -15.85 7.08
N LEU A 331 3.88 -15.83 7.11
CA LEU A 331 4.69 -15.57 5.93
C LEU A 331 5.28 -16.86 5.37
N VAL A 332 5.32 -16.96 4.05
CA VAL A 332 5.98 -18.05 3.34
C VAL A 332 6.95 -17.53 2.28
N ASP A 333 8.01 -18.29 2.07
CA ASP A 333 8.96 -18.19 0.98
C ASP A 333 9.43 -19.63 0.62
N ASP A 334 10.34 -19.74 -0.35
CA ASP A 334 10.95 -21.00 -0.79
C ASP A 334 12.47 -21.07 -0.50
N ASP A 335 13.06 -19.98 -0.02
CA ASP A 335 14.49 -19.84 0.29
C ASP A 335 14.80 -19.84 1.80
N GLY A 336 13.81 -19.52 2.65
CA GLY A 336 13.99 -19.39 4.09
C GLY A 336 14.79 -18.15 4.52
N VAL A 337 14.95 -17.15 3.67
CA VAL A 337 15.57 -15.85 3.99
C VAL A 337 14.50 -14.76 4.02
N ARG A 338 13.74 -14.60 2.94
CA ARG A 338 12.82 -13.48 2.70
C ARG A 338 11.71 -13.41 3.74
N ALA A 339 11.08 -14.55 4.07
CA ALA A 339 10.03 -14.66 5.08
C ALA A 339 10.58 -14.40 6.49
N ASN A 340 11.76 -14.95 6.80
CA ASN A 340 12.40 -14.73 8.10
C ASN A 340 12.77 -13.26 8.33
N MET A 341 13.38 -12.62 7.34
CA MET A 341 13.75 -11.20 7.45
C MET A 341 12.52 -10.30 7.54
N SER A 342 11.52 -10.51 6.68
CA SER A 342 10.28 -9.73 6.70
C SER A 342 9.50 -9.92 8.01
N ALA A 343 9.38 -11.16 8.50
CA ALA A 343 8.72 -11.47 9.76
C ALA A 343 9.42 -10.84 10.96
N SER A 344 10.76 -10.75 10.94
CA SER A 344 11.53 -10.11 12.02
C SER A 344 11.19 -8.63 12.17
N TRP A 345 10.95 -7.93 11.06
CA TRP A 345 10.54 -6.52 11.08
C TRP A 345 9.09 -6.35 11.51
N LEU A 346 8.19 -7.19 11.01
CA LEU A 346 6.79 -7.17 11.43
C LEU A 346 6.65 -7.48 12.94
N ALA A 347 7.43 -8.42 13.47
CA ALA A 347 7.47 -8.72 14.91
C ALA A 347 7.91 -7.50 15.74
N GLN A 348 8.96 -6.82 15.28
CA GLN A 348 9.46 -5.57 15.88
C GLN A 348 8.42 -4.43 15.78
N MET A 349 7.59 -4.41 14.73
CA MET A 349 6.42 -3.53 14.61
C MET A 349 5.20 -4.00 15.45
N GLY A 350 5.37 -4.99 16.32
CA GLY A 350 4.37 -5.47 17.27
C GLY A 350 3.30 -6.40 16.67
N TRP A 351 3.56 -7.00 15.50
CA TRP A 351 2.67 -8.00 14.91
C TRP A 351 2.93 -9.40 15.48
N GLU A 352 1.87 -10.20 15.65
CA GLU A 352 2.00 -11.62 15.92
C GLU A 352 2.37 -12.34 14.61
N THR A 353 3.66 -12.60 14.39
CA THR A 353 4.17 -13.15 13.13
C THR A 353 4.61 -14.60 13.24
N TYR A 354 4.31 -15.35 12.18
CA TYR A 354 4.72 -16.74 11.98
C TYR A 354 5.43 -16.85 10.64
N VAL A 355 6.42 -17.75 10.57
CA VAL A 355 6.98 -18.23 9.31
C VAL A 355 6.65 -19.71 9.17
N VAL A 356 6.23 -20.11 7.98
CA VAL A 356 5.89 -21.49 7.66
C VAL A 356 7.16 -22.32 7.49
N ASP A 357 7.21 -23.45 8.19
CA ASP A 357 8.25 -24.48 8.06
C ASP A 357 7.72 -25.72 7.34
N ASP A 358 8.64 -26.51 6.80
CA ASP A 358 8.40 -27.87 6.31
C ASP A 358 7.31 -27.96 5.22
N VAL A 359 7.24 -26.97 4.33
CA VAL A 359 6.38 -27.03 3.13
C VAL A 359 6.86 -28.22 2.26
N PRO A 360 6.00 -29.22 2.01
CA PRO A 360 6.42 -30.39 1.24
C PRO A 360 6.60 -30.02 -0.23
N ALA A 361 7.57 -30.63 -0.91
CA ALA A 361 7.77 -30.46 -2.36
C ALA A 361 6.57 -30.91 -3.21
N THR A 362 5.64 -31.67 -2.60
CA THR A 362 4.39 -32.12 -3.21
C THR A 362 3.20 -31.22 -2.86
N ALA A 363 3.41 -30.07 -2.22
CA ALA A 363 2.33 -29.11 -1.96
C ALA A 363 1.71 -28.66 -3.29
N GLU A 364 0.39 -28.57 -3.33
CA GLU A 364 -0.33 -28.08 -4.50
C GLU A 364 -0.08 -26.57 -4.66
N LEU A 365 0.24 -26.17 -5.90
CA LEU A 365 0.49 -24.78 -6.25
C LEU A 365 -0.63 -24.25 -7.15
N GLU A 366 -1.12 -23.06 -6.82
CA GLU A 366 -1.95 -22.23 -7.68
C GLU A 366 -1.05 -21.39 -8.60
N VAL A 367 -1.59 -20.97 -9.76
CA VAL A 367 -0.88 -20.18 -10.77
C VAL A 367 -1.65 -18.93 -11.13
N GLY A 368 -0.93 -17.89 -11.54
CA GLY A 368 -1.50 -16.59 -11.92
C GLY A 368 -1.52 -15.56 -10.78
N PRO A 369 -2.07 -14.37 -11.06
CA PRO A 369 -2.01 -13.24 -10.12
C PRO A 369 -2.94 -13.46 -8.93
N TRP A 370 -2.67 -12.74 -7.84
CA TRP A 370 -3.54 -12.76 -6.68
C TRP A 370 -4.94 -12.22 -7.02
N LEU A 371 -5.94 -13.12 -7.00
CA LEU A 371 -7.33 -12.76 -7.22
C LEU A 371 -7.95 -12.20 -5.95
N ARG A 372 -8.15 -10.88 -5.92
CA ARG A 372 -8.78 -10.19 -4.78
C ARG A 372 -10.27 -10.49 -4.74
N ALA A 373 -10.72 -11.14 -3.66
CA ALA A 373 -12.14 -11.37 -3.41
C ALA A 373 -12.90 -10.04 -3.28
N HIS A 374 -14.13 -9.98 -3.79
CA HIS A 374 -15.01 -8.83 -3.67
C HIS A 374 -16.47 -9.32 -3.64
N PRO A 375 -17.44 -8.54 -3.12
CA PRO A 375 -18.84 -8.92 -3.12
C PRO A 375 -19.39 -9.10 -4.53
N GLU A 376 -20.62 -9.63 -4.61
CA GLU A 376 -21.33 -9.77 -5.88
C GLU A 376 -21.36 -8.41 -6.59
N VAL A 377 -20.91 -8.41 -7.85
CA VAL A 377 -20.84 -7.19 -8.65
C VAL A 377 -22.26 -6.83 -9.11
N PRO A 378 -22.73 -5.59 -8.91
CA PRO A 378 -24.07 -5.19 -9.31
C PRO A 378 -24.34 -5.46 -10.79
N ARG A 379 -25.53 -6.01 -11.07
CA ARG A 379 -26.04 -6.15 -12.43
C ARG A 379 -26.52 -4.79 -12.93
N VAL A 380 -25.94 -4.33 -14.02
CA VAL A 380 -26.22 -3.03 -14.65
C VAL A 380 -26.31 -3.23 -16.15
N GLU A 381 -27.08 -2.38 -16.82
CA GLU A 381 -27.14 -2.38 -18.28
C GLU A 381 -25.78 -1.99 -18.87
N THR A 382 -25.38 -2.67 -19.94
CA THR A 382 -24.08 -2.47 -20.58
C THR A 382 -24.21 -2.03 -22.02
N VAL A 383 -23.18 -1.33 -22.50
CA VAL A 383 -23.05 -0.87 -23.89
C VAL A 383 -21.70 -1.25 -24.45
N THR A 384 -21.65 -1.59 -25.74
CA THR A 384 -20.36 -1.87 -26.42
C THR A 384 -19.63 -0.57 -26.75
N ALA A 385 -18.34 -0.69 -27.06
CA ALA A 385 -17.51 0.45 -27.44
C ALA A 385 -18.03 1.15 -28.71
N GLU A 386 -18.50 0.39 -29.70
CA GLU A 386 -19.07 0.91 -30.95
C GLU A 386 -20.42 1.60 -30.71
N GLN A 387 -21.23 1.08 -29.79
CA GLN A 387 -22.49 1.72 -29.41
C GLN A 387 -22.25 3.03 -28.68
N LEU A 388 -21.28 3.08 -27.76
CA LEU A 388 -20.87 4.30 -27.08
C LEU A 388 -20.33 5.34 -28.08
N GLN A 389 -19.48 4.94 -29.02
CA GLN A 389 -18.95 5.83 -30.05
C GLN A 389 -20.06 6.47 -30.88
N ARG A 390 -21.09 5.70 -31.29
CA ARG A 390 -22.26 6.25 -31.99
C ARG A 390 -23.03 7.24 -31.13
N TRP A 391 -23.26 6.92 -29.85
CA TRP A 391 -23.97 7.81 -28.94
C TRP A 391 -23.23 9.12 -28.65
N GLN A 392 -21.89 9.11 -28.65
CA GLN A 392 -21.11 10.34 -28.55
C GLN A 392 -21.31 11.28 -29.76
N GLN A 393 -21.58 10.73 -30.95
CA GLN A 393 -21.87 11.52 -32.16
C GLN A 393 -23.30 12.09 -32.17
N GLU A 394 -24.24 11.40 -31.54
CA GLU A 394 -25.64 11.85 -31.41
C GLU A 394 -25.80 13.03 -30.44
N GLY A 395 -24.86 13.21 -29.49
CA GLY A 395 -24.94 14.20 -28.42
C GLY A 395 -25.63 13.68 -27.15
N ASP A 396 -25.64 14.52 -26.10
CA ASP A 396 -26.36 14.33 -24.82
C ASP A 396 -26.01 13.06 -24.02
N THR A 397 -24.91 12.39 -24.34
CA THR A 397 -24.39 11.24 -23.57
C THR A 397 -23.26 11.71 -22.67
N VAL A 398 -23.45 11.60 -21.36
CA VAL A 398 -22.40 11.94 -20.39
C VAL A 398 -21.60 10.68 -20.08
N LEU A 399 -20.30 10.71 -20.36
CA LEU A 399 -19.36 9.63 -20.05
C LEU A 399 -18.56 9.99 -18.80
N LEU A 400 -18.64 9.18 -17.75
CA LEU A 400 -17.88 9.36 -16.52
C LEU A 400 -16.85 8.23 -16.37
N ASP A 401 -15.59 8.60 -16.20
CA ASP A 401 -14.50 7.67 -15.91
C ASP A 401 -14.17 7.69 -14.42
N VAL A 402 -14.38 6.54 -13.76
CA VAL A 402 -14.11 6.35 -12.33
C VAL A 402 -12.82 5.57 -12.08
N THR A 403 -11.93 5.46 -13.08
CA THR A 403 -10.53 5.02 -12.89
C THR A 403 -9.77 6.00 -11.99
N THR A 404 -8.51 5.72 -11.65
CA THR A 404 -7.69 6.71 -10.92
C THR A 404 -7.40 7.93 -11.79
N SER A 405 -7.29 9.12 -11.20
CA SER A 405 -7.00 10.34 -11.96
C SER A 405 -5.68 10.25 -12.72
N ALA A 406 -4.69 9.54 -12.17
CA ALA A 406 -3.43 9.26 -12.85
C ALA A 406 -3.63 8.45 -14.14
N ASN A 407 -4.50 7.42 -14.11
CA ASN A 407 -4.82 6.63 -15.29
C ASN A 407 -5.63 7.44 -16.30
N TYR A 408 -6.61 8.22 -15.84
CA TYR A 408 -7.39 9.12 -16.69
C TYR A 408 -6.48 10.11 -17.44
N VAL A 409 -5.60 10.81 -16.72
CA VAL A 409 -4.65 11.77 -17.31
C VAL A 409 -3.71 11.09 -18.29
N LYS A 410 -3.27 9.86 -18.01
CA LYS A 410 -2.42 9.08 -18.92
C LYS A 410 -3.15 8.73 -20.22
N ALA A 411 -4.38 8.26 -20.14
CA ALA A 411 -5.23 7.98 -21.30
C ALA A 411 -6.70 7.79 -20.88
N HIS A 412 -7.62 8.46 -21.58
CA HIS A 412 -9.07 8.29 -21.39
C HIS A 412 -9.83 8.32 -22.73
N ILE A 413 -11.09 7.89 -22.68
CA ILE A 413 -12.02 7.97 -23.83
C ILE A 413 -12.36 9.44 -24.08
N PRO A 414 -12.34 9.93 -25.35
CA PRO A 414 -12.62 11.33 -25.64
C PRO A 414 -13.95 11.81 -25.06
N GLY A 415 -13.94 12.96 -24.38
CA GLY A 415 -15.13 13.54 -23.74
C GLY A 415 -15.54 12.87 -22.42
N ALA A 416 -14.77 11.90 -21.91
CA ALA A 416 -14.98 11.34 -20.58
C ALA A 416 -14.62 12.36 -19.49
N GLY A 417 -15.44 12.46 -18.46
CA GLY A 417 -15.16 13.23 -17.25
C GLY A 417 -14.62 12.36 -16.14
N PHE A 418 -13.46 12.70 -15.58
CA PHE A 418 -12.96 12.03 -14.37
C PHE A 418 -13.87 12.31 -13.18
N ALA A 419 -14.35 11.26 -12.51
CA ALA A 419 -15.25 11.38 -11.37
C ALA A 419 -14.82 10.48 -10.20
N VAL A 420 -14.86 11.04 -8.99
CA VAL A 420 -14.70 10.30 -7.74
C VAL A 420 -16.05 9.69 -7.36
N ARG A 421 -16.12 8.35 -7.24
CA ARG A 421 -17.39 7.64 -6.98
C ARG A 421 -18.08 8.11 -5.69
N ALA A 422 -17.33 8.40 -4.63
CA ALA A 422 -17.89 8.93 -3.40
C ALA A 422 -18.65 10.26 -3.61
N GLN A 423 -18.29 11.04 -4.63
CA GLN A 423 -18.83 12.38 -4.91
C GLN A 423 -19.90 12.41 -6.00
N LEU A 424 -20.40 11.25 -6.46
CA LEU A 424 -21.41 11.17 -7.52
C LEU A 424 -22.66 12.03 -7.30
N PRO A 425 -23.22 12.19 -6.09
CA PRO A 425 -24.36 13.08 -5.89
C PRO A 425 -24.10 14.52 -6.38
N ALA A 426 -22.92 15.06 -6.11
CA ALA A 426 -22.53 16.40 -6.57
C ALA A 426 -22.23 16.42 -8.07
N VAL A 427 -21.51 15.41 -8.59
CA VAL A 427 -21.17 15.27 -10.02
C VAL A 427 -22.43 15.20 -10.89
N LEU A 428 -23.40 14.38 -10.50
CA LEU A 428 -24.65 14.22 -11.25
C LEU A 428 -25.54 15.46 -11.14
N GLY A 429 -25.60 16.09 -9.96
CA GLY A 429 -26.32 17.35 -9.77
C GLY A 429 -25.77 18.51 -10.62
N ALA A 430 -24.47 18.51 -10.90
CA ALA A 430 -23.82 19.49 -11.76
C ALA A 430 -23.96 19.20 -13.28
N THR A 431 -24.50 18.03 -13.66
CA THR A 431 -24.63 17.58 -15.06
C THR A 431 -26.08 17.34 -15.52
N PRO A 432 -27.04 18.28 -15.31
CA PRO A 432 -28.47 17.99 -15.34
C PRO A 432 -29.12 17.71 -16.72
N GLN A 433 -28.40 17.85 -17.84
CA GLN A 433 -28.96 17.73 -19.20
C GLN A 433 -28.60 16.42 -19.93
N ALA A 434 -28.12 15.39 -19.22
CA ALA A 434 -27.77 14.13 -19.86
C ALA A 434 -29.01 13.34 -20.28
N ARG A 435 -29.08 12.96 -21.57
CA ARG A 435 -30.06 11.97 -22.05
C ARG A 435 -29.79 10.58 -21.46
N ARG A 436 -28.52 10.29 -21.13
CA ARG A 436 -28.05 9.04 -20.52
C ARG A 436 -26.63 9.22 -19.97
N TYR A 437 -26.30 8.41 -18.98
CA TYR A 437 -24.95 8.31 -18.41
C TYR A 437 -24.31 6.98 -18.81
N VAL A 438 -23.02 7.02 -19.14
CA VAL A 438 -22.19 5.83 -19.32
C VAL A 438 -21.02 5.92 -18.36
N PHE A 439 -20.82 4.88 -17.56
CA PHE A 439 -19.68 4.78 -16.65
C PHE A 439 -18.61 3.87 -17.26
N THR A 440 -17.35 4.25 -17.10
CA THR A 440 -16.20 3.43 -17.45
C THR A 440 -15.15 3.47 -16.33
N CYS A 441 -14.26 2.49 -16.36
CA CYS A 441 -12.97 2.49 -15.69
C CYS A 441 -12.08 1.51 -16.48
N GLY A 442 -10.87 1.19 -16.00
CA GLY A 442 -9.95 0.29 -16.71
C GLY A 442 -10.60 -0.99 -17.25
N SER A 443 -11.31 -1.74 -16.40
CA SER A 443 -11.91 -3.06 -16.73
C SER A 443 -13.44 -3.13 -16.59
N SER A 444 -14.12 -2.00 -16.40
CA SER A 444 -15.54 -1.87 -15.98
C SER A 444 -15.90 -2.29 -14.54
N LEU A 445 -15.01 -2.94 -13.78
CA LEU A 445 -15.35 -3.46 -12.45
C LEU A 445 -15.85 -2.39 -11.47
N LEU A 446 -15.07 -1.32 -11.25
CA LEU A 446 -15.47 -0.22 -10.37
C LEU A 446 -16.64 0.58 -10.96
N ALA A 447 -16.69 0.71 -12.29
CA ALA A 447 -17.78 1.40 -12.98
C ALA A 447 -19.15 0.75 -12.74
N ARG A 448 -19.22 -0.57 -12.53
CA ARG A 448 -20.48 -1.27 -12.20
C ARG A 448 -21.04 -0.85 -10.84
N PHE A 449 -20.19 -0.70 -9.84
CA PHE A 449 -20.60 -0.19 -8.54
C PHE A 449 -20.99 1.29 -8.61
N ALA A 450 -20.23 2.11 -9.35
CA ALA A 450 -20.56 3.52 -9.57
C ALA A 450 -21.90 3.71 -10.30
N ALA A 451 -22.15 2.93 -11.35
CA ALA A 451 -23.40 2.95 -12.10
C ALA A 451 -24.60 2.53 -11.24
N HIS A 452 -24.43 1.52 -10.38
CA HIS A 452 -25.47 1.11 -9.43
C HIS A 452 -25.83 2.24 -8.46
N ASP A 453 -24.84 2.92 -7.91
CA ASP A 453 -25.09 4.10 -7.05
C ASP A 453 -25.79 5.22 -7.82
N ALA A 454 -25.37 5.47 -9.06
CA ALA A 454 -25.92 6.52 -9.91
C ALA A 454 -27.40 6.30 -10.26
N GLN A 455 -27.86 5.04 -10.41
CA GLN A 455 -29.28 4.73 -10.68
C GLN A 455 -30.23 5.27 -9.61
N ALA A 456 -29.77 5.45 -8.37
CA ALA A 456 -30.56 6.03 -7.29
C ALA A 456 -30.51 7.57 -7.25
N LEU A 457 -29.64 8.19 -8.06
CA LEU A 457 -29.33 9.62 -8.04
C LEU A 457 -29.82 10.38 -9.28
N THR A 458 -30.25 9.68 -10.33
CA THR A 458 -30.75 10.28 -11.57
C THR A 458 -31.87 9.45 -12.19
N ASP A 459 -32.79 10.14 -12.88
CA ASP A 459 -33.85 9.50 -13.67
C ASP A 459 -33.38 9.14 -15.10
N ALA A 460 -32.20 9.62 -15.52
CA ALA A 460 -31.66 9.31 -16.83
C ALA A 460 -31.15 7.86 -16.87
N PRO A 461 -31.28 7.14 -18.01
CA PRO A 461 -30.72 5.81 -18.18
C PRO A 461 -29.22 5.76 -17.89
N VAL A 462 -28.80 4.77 -17.10
CA VAL A 462 -27.41 4.55 -16.68
C VAL A 462 -26.88 3.24 -17.26
N PHE A 463 -25.75 3.32 -17.94
CA PHE A 463 -25.06 2.19 -18.55
C PHE A 463 -23.61 2.08 -18.07
N VAL A 464 -23.02 0.90 -18.25
CA VAL A 464 -21.57 0.67 -18.12
C VAL A 464 -20.97 0.27 -19.46
N LEU A 465 -19.81 0.83 -19.80
CA LEU A 465 -19.03 0.37 -20.94
C LEU A 465 -18.53 -1.05 -20.71
N GLU A 466 -18.97 -1.99 -21.54
CA GLU A 466 -18.56 -3.38 -21.46
C GLU A 466 -17.05 -3.52 -21.65
N GLY A 467 -16.37 -4.16 -20.70
CA GLY A 467 -14.91 -4.30 -20.67
C GLY A 467 -14.14 -3.00 -20.39
N GLY A 468 -14.84 -1.87 -20.20
CA GLY A 468 -14.26 -0.59 -19.82
C GLY A 468 -13.33 0.03 -20.86
N THR A 469 -12.44 0.91 -20.41
CA THR A 469 -11.48 1.61 -21.27
C THR A 469 -10.51 0.64 -21.95
N ALA A 470 -10.24 -0.53 -21.35
CA ALA A 470 -9.46 -1.58 -21.99
C ALA A 470 -10.12 -2.13 -23.26
N ALA A 471 -11.44 -2.37 -23.24
CA ALA A 471 -12.17 -2.82 -24.43
C ALA A 471 -12.25 -1.73 -25.52
N TRP A 472 -12.40 -0.47 -25.12
CA TRP A 472 -12.33 0.66 -26.05
C TRP A 472 -10.98 0.72 -26.78
N LEU A 473 -9.87 0.55 -26.05
CA LEU A 473 -8.53 0.47 -26.62
C LEU A 473 -8.37 -0.76 -27.53
N ALA A 474 -8.88 -1.93 -27.12
CA ALA A 474 -8.84 -3.15 -27.93
C ALA A 474 -9.62 -3.02 -29.25
N ALA A 475 -10.68 -2.21 -29.28
CA ALA A 475 -11.43 -1.87 -30.48
C ALA A 475 -10.69 -0.88 -31.42
N GLY A 476 -9.49 -0.42 -31.06
CA GLY A 476 -8.70 0.52 -31.87
C GLY A 476 -9.29 1.93 -31.91
N LEU A 477 -10.15 2.27 -30.95
CA LEU A 477 -10.82 3.56 -30.88
C LEU A 477 -9.90 4.64 -30.27
N PRO A 478 -10.06 5.92 -30.66
CA PRO A 478 -9.16 7.00 -30.26
C PRO A 478 -9.23 7.29 -28.76
N THR A 479 -8.13 7.76 -28.17
CA THR A 479 -8.07 8.27 -26.79
C THR A 479 -7.63 9.72 -26.73
N ARG A 480 -7.76 10.31 -25.54
CA ARG A 480 -7.21 11.60 -25.13
C ARG A 480 -6.25 11.42 -23.95
N GLN A 481 -5.45 12.43 -23.70
CA GLN A 481 -4.51 12.51 -22.56
C GLN A 481 -4.69 13.88 -21.90
N GLY A 482 -4.22 14.03 -20.67
CA GLY A 482 -4.34 15.27 -19.91
C GLY A 482 -5.67 15.38 -19.15
N GLU A 483 -5.99 16.59 -18.71
CA GLU A 483 -7.15 16.89 -17.87
C GLU A 483 -8.27 17.51 -18.72
N GLU A 484 -8.85 16.75 -19.66
CA GLU A 484 -9.88 17.25 -20.59
C GLU A 484 -11.14 17.72 -19.84
N TRP A 485 -11.64 16.89 -18.92
CA TRP A 485 -12.75 17.23 -18.05
C TRP A 485 -12.60 16.55 -16.67
N LEU A 486 -12.42 17.37 -15.64
CA LEU A 486 -12.42 16.92 -14.24
C LEU A 486 -13.80 17.20 -13.64
N ALA A 487 -14.65 16.18 -13.54
CA ALA A 487 -15.96 16.30 -12.89
C ALA A 487 -15.83 16.28 -11.36
N SER A 488 -14.73 15.72 -10.84
CA SER A 488 -14.31 15.79 -9.44
C SER A 488 -12.87 16.33 -9.32
N PRO A 489 -12.51 16.96 -8.18
CA PRO A 489 -11.12 17.28 -7.89
C PRO A 489 -10.27 16.00 -7.80
N ARG A 490 -8.99 16.09 -8.15
CA ARG A 490 -8.02 14.98 -8.13
C ARG A 490 -7.45 14.73 -6.74
N VAL A 491 -8.33 14.29 -5.83
CA VAL A 491 -7.99 13.95 -4.45
C VAL A 491 -7.85 12.44 -4.21
N ASP A 492 -8.06 11.63 -5.26
CA ASP A 492 -8.03 10.16 -5.23
C ASP A 492 -6.64 9.57 -4.96
N ARG A 493 -5.58 10.37 -5.15
CA ARG A 493 -4.19 9.96 -4.91
C ARG A 493 -3.40 11.07 -4.25
N TYR A 494 -2.69 10.75 -3.17
CA TYR A 494 -1.71 11.61 -2.54
C TYR A 494 -0.48 11.76 -3.44
N ARG A 495 -0.06 13.01 -3.70
CA ARG A 495 1.18 13.28 -4.45
C ARG A 495 2.39 13.09 -3.54
N ARG A 496 2.82 11.84 -3.42
CA ARG A 496 3.98 11.39 -2.63
C ARG A 496 5.26 12.14 -3.07
N PRO A 497 5.92 12.93 -2.20
CA PRO A 497 7.12 13.69 -2.55
C PRO A 497 8.33 12.83 -2.93
N TYR A 498 8.26 11.54 -2.64
CA TYR A 498 9.30 10.53 -2.88
C TYR A 498 9.04 9.66 -4.12
N GLU A 499 7.98 9.91 -4.88
CA GLU A 499 7.71 9.22 -6.15
C GLU A 499 7.90 10.18 -7.33
N GLY A 500 8.53 9.69 -8.40
CA GLY A 500 8.80 10.50 -9.59
C GLY A 500 9.90 11.54 -9.40
N THR A 501 9.98 12.48 -10.33
CA THR A 501 11.10 13.45 -10.44
C THR A 501 10.62 14.90 -10.49
N ASP A 502 9.32 15.13 -10.40
CA ASP A 502 8.63 16.41 -10.63
C ASP A 502 8.13 17.07 -9.32
N ALA A 503 8.36 16.45 -8.17
CA ALA A 503 8.05 17.06 -6.88
C ALA A 503 8.95 18.28 -6.64
N PRO A 504 8.40 19.41 -6.15
CA PRO A 504 9.20 20.59 -5.88
C PRO A 504 10.16 20.33 -4.71
N ARG A 505 11.34 20.96 -4.74
CA ARG A 505 12.39 20.81 -3.70
C ARG A 505 11.87 21.08 -2.29
N GLU A 506 10.97 22.04 -2.13
CA GLU A 506 10.33 22.37 -0.84
C GLU A 506 9.47 21.23 -0.31
N ALA A 507 8.71 20.54 -1.16
CA ALA A 507 7.92 19.38 -0.75
C ALA A 507 8.81 18.19 -0.38
N MET A 508 9.90 17.99 -1.12
CA MET A 508 10.90 16.97 -0.79
C MET A 508 11.58 17.24 0.57
N GLN A 509 11.96 18.49 0.84
CA GLN A 509 12.56 18.86 2.13
C GLN A 509 11.54 18.75 3.27
N GLY A 510 10.32 19.24 3.07
CA GLY A 510 9.25 19.14 4.06
C GLY A 510 8.88 17.68 4.40
N TYR A 511 9.01 16.76 3.43
CA TYR A 511 8.88 15.32 3.68
C TYR A 511 9.95 14.80 4.65
N LEU A 512 11.23 15.16 4.43
CA LEU A 512 12.32 14.77 5.32
C LEU A 512 12.17 15.39 6.72
N ASP A 513 11.80 16.67 6.79
CA ASP A 513 11.58 17.37 8.05
C ASP A 513 10.45 16.72 8.87
N TRP A 514 9.41 16.22 8.18
CA TRP A 514 8.36 15.43 8.80
C TRP A 514 8.86 14.08 9.33
N GLU A 515 9.66 13.33 8.56
CA GLU A 515 10.22 12.03 8.99
C GLU A 515 11.04 12.19 10.29
N PHE A 516 11.87 13.23 10.42
CA PHE A 516 12.64 13.49 11.65
C PHE A 516 11.78 13.72 12.90
N GLY A 517 10.53 14.16 12.73
CA GLY A 517 9.57 14.37 13.82
C GLY A 517 8.81 13.12 14.26
N LEU A 518 8.94 11.99 13.55
CA LEU A 518 8.08 10.82 13.76
C LEU A 518 8.30 10.11 15.08
N VAL A 519 9.54 9.99 15.56
CA VAL A 519 9.83 9.32 16.85
C VAL A 519 9.17 10.06 18.02
N ALA A 520 9.16 11.41 17.98
CA ALA A 520 8.47 12.20 19.00
C ALA A 520 6.94 12.05 18.91
N GLN A 521 6.39 11.93 17.70
CA GLN A 521 4.96 11.64 17.50
C GLN A 521 4.57 10.25 18.01
N LEU A 522 5.40 9.22 17.77
CA LEU A 522 5.19 7.89 18.34
C LEU A 522 5.11 7.94 19.87
N GLY A 523 5.97 8.74 20.51
CA GLY A 523 5.93 8.94 21.96
C GLY A 523 4.66 9.60 22.47
N ARG A 524 4.07 10.53 21.70
CA ARG A 524 2.78 11.17 22.05
C ARG A 524 1.59 10.24 21.82
N ASP A 525 1.59 9.49 20.71
CA ASP A 525 0.57 8.49 20.44
C ASP A 525 0.58 7.38 21.51
N GLY A 526 1.74 6.74 21.73
CA GLY A 526 1.94 5.76 22.78
C GLY A 526 1.12 4.47 22.64
N THR A 527 0.62 4.12 21.45
CA THR A 527 -0.12 2.87 21.19
C THR A 527 0.64 1.88 20.30
N HIS A 528 1.83 2.25 19.83
CA HIS A 528 2.51 1.50 18.77
C HIS A 528 3.05 0.13 19.20
N GLY A 529 3.59 0.02 20.42
CA GLY A 529 4.16 -1.23 20.95
C GLY A 529 5.42 -1.72 20.20
N PHE A 530 6.05 -0.86 19.41
CA PHE A 530 7.27 -1.18 18.67
C PHE A 530 8.44 -1.51 19.58
N ARG A 531 9.33 -2.38 19.08
CA ARG A 531 10.57 -2.77 19.74
C ARG A 531 11.65 -2.88 18.67
N VAL A 532 12.86 -2.39 18.93
CA VAL A 532 14.00 -2.58 18.02
C VAL A 532 14.95 -3.59 18.64
N LEU A 533 15.49 -4.48 17.81
CA LEU A 533 16.24 -5.65 18.25
C LEU A 533 17.52 -5.40 19.05
#